data_AF-A0A1B4G2A0-F1
#
_entry.id   AF-A0A1B4G2A0-F1
#
_cell.length_a   1.000
_cell.length_b   1.000
_cell.length_c   1.000
_cell.angle_alpha   90.00
_cell.angle_beta   90.00
_cell.angle_gamma   90.00
#
_symmetry.space_group_name_H-M   'P 1'
#
loop_
_entity.id
_entity.type
_entity.pdbx_description
1 polymer ?
#
loop_
_entity_poly.entity_id
_entity_poly.type
_entity_poly.pdbx_seq_one_letter_code
_entity_poly.pdbx_strand_id
1 'polypeptide(L)'
;MSLTHILIRTLTRVDDHTVHRAITTAAAQDDPAARPPLEFQQGRNAMAYALAMFIDRRPARFYVGLAGLIVLPIYLLGGLVGELYGR
;
A
#
# COMPACT_ATOMS: atom_id res chain seq x y z
N MET A 1 -0.29 16.28 1.57
CA MET A 1 -0.23 14.97 0.89
C MET A 1 0.14 13.91 1.91
N SER A 2 -0.67 12.86 2.08
CA SER A 2 -0.42 11.77 3.03
C SER A 2 0.49 10.70 2.43
N LEU A 3 1.30 10.04 3.25
CA LEU A 3 2.15 8.91 2.82
C LEU A 3 1.31 7.78 2.20
N THR A 4 0.13 7.50 2.75
CA THR A 4 -0.84 6.54 2.19
C THR A 4 -1.20 6.87 0.75
N HIS A 5 -1.42 8.15 0.45
CA HIS A 5 -1.79 8.61 -0.88
C HIS A 5 -0.67 8.35 -1.90
N ILE A 6 0.56 8.73 -1.55
CA ILE A 6 1.74 8.49 -2.40
C ILE A 6 1.92 7.00 -2.64
N LEU A 7 1.82 6.18 -1.59
CA LEU A 7 2.03 4.74 -1.69
C LEU A 7 0.99 4.06 -2.59
N ILE A 8 -0.29 4.36 -2.40
CA ILE A 8 -1.37 3.80 -3.23
C ILE A 8 -1.15 4.21 -4.69
N ARG A 9 -0.87 5.49 -4.95
CA ARG A 9 -0.57 5.98 -6.29
C ARG A 9 0.59 5.22 -6.93
N THR A 10 1.71 5.10 -6.21
CA THR A 10 2.92 4.44 -6.74
C THR A 10 2.70 2.97 -7.04
N LEU A 11 2.01 2.24 -6.14
CA LEU A 11 1.77 0.81 -6.29
C LEU A 11 0.74 0.49 -7.36
N THR A 12 -0.29 1.31 -7.51
CA THR A 12 -1.42 1.02 -8.41
C THR A 12 -1.33 1.74 -9.74
N ARG A 13 -0.49 2.78 -9.85
CA ARG A 13 -0.30 3.60 -11.06
C ARG A 13 -1.60 4.21 -11.58
N VAL A 14 -2.51 4.57 -10.68
CA VAL A 14 -3.73 5.33 -11.00
C VAL A 14 -3.52 6.82 -10.73
N ASP A 15 -4.42 7.66 -11.24
CA ASP A 15 -4.37 9.11 -11.08
C ASP A 15 -4.71 9.55 -9.63
N ASP A 16 -4.26 10.75 -9.25
CA ASP A 16 -4.46 11.29 -7.90
C ASP A 16 -5.95 11.40 -7.53
N HIS A 17 -6.81 11.72 -8.50
CA HIS A 17 -8.24 11.85 -8.25
C HIS A 17 -8.86 10.50 -7.89
N THR A 18 -8.51 9.45 -8.63
CA THR A 18 -8.92 8.06 -8.34
C THR A 18 -8.38 7.58 -6.98
N VAL A 19 -7.13 7.90 -6.64
CA VAL A 19 -6.59 7.56 -5.30
C VAL A 19 -7.36 8.28 -4.20
N HIS A 20 -7.60 9.58 -4.37
CA HIS A 20 -8.34 10.35 -3.38
C HIS A 20 -9.75 9.77 -3.18
N ARG A 21 -10.46 9.48 -4.27
CA ARG A 21 -11.76 8.83 -4.24
C ARG A 21 -11.72 7.45 -3.61
N ALA A 22 -10.70 6.64 -3.88
CA ALA A 22 -10.56 5.32 -3.28
C ALA A 22 -10.42 5.44 -1.75
N ILE A 23 -9.59 6.37 -1.26
CA ILE A 23 -9.38 6.60 0.18
C ILE A 23 -10.66 7.10 0.85
N THR A 24 -11.31 8.12 0.29
CA THR A 24 -12.53 8.67 0.90
C THR A 24 -13.67 7.66 0.88
N THR A 25 -13.79 6.87 -0.19
CA THR A 25 -14.84 5.85 -0.29
C THR A 25 -14.56 4.66 0.64
N ALA A 26 -13.30 4.26 0.81
CA ALA A 26 -12.92 3.24 1.78
C ALA A 26 -13.19 3.69 3.23
N ALA A 27 -12.87 4.95 3.56
CA ALA A 27 -13.13 5.52 4.87
C ALA A 27 -14.63 5.69 5.17
N ALA A 28 -15.46 5.90 4.14
CA ALA A 28 -16.91 5.99 4.28
C ALA A 28 -17.59 4.61 4.40
N GLN A 29 -16.88 3.51 4.16
CA GLN A 29 -17.46 2.16 4.15
C GLN A 29 -17.13 1.38 5.43
N ASP A 30 -18.09 1.34 6.35
CA ASP A 30 -17.94 0.70 7.67
C ASP A 30 -17.97 -0.84 7.61
N ASP A 31 -18.71 -1.43 6.67
CA ASP A 31 -18.78 -2.88 6.48
C ASP A 31 -17.69 -3.37 5.48
N PRO A 32 -16.72 -4.18 5.93
CA PRO A 32 -15.67 -4.70 5.06
C PRO A 32 -16.16 -5.76 4.08
N ALA A 33 -17.32 -6.39 4.34
CA ALA A 33 -17.93 -7.37 3.46
C ALA A 33 -18.90 -6.73 2.45
N ALA A 34 -19.22 -5.44 2.62
CA ALA A 34 -20.06 -4.73 1.66
C ALA A 34 -19.39 -4.66 0.29
N ARG A 35 -20.21 -4.79 -0.75
CA ARG A 35 -19.73 -4.81 -2.13
C ARG A 35 -19.09 -3.46 -2.49
N PRO A 36 -17.86 -3.45 -3.03
CA PRO A 36 -17.24 -2.20 -3.45
C PRO A 36 -18.06 -1.53 -4.58
N PRO A 37 -18.04 -0.19 -4.66
CA PRO A 37 -18.66 0.56 -5.75
C PRO A 37 -18.18 0.06 -7.12
N LEU A 38 -19.05 0.14 -8.15
CA LEU A 38 -18.79 -0.41 -9.49
C LEU A 38 -17.44 0.04 -10.09
N GLU A 39 -17.07 1.30 -9.85
CA GLU A 39 -15.81 1.91 -10.32
C GLU A 39 -14.53 1.27 -9.74
N PHE A 40 -14.66 0.55 -8.60
CA PHE A 40 -13.58 -0.11 -7.87
C PHE A 40 -13.71 -1.64 -7.88
N GLN A 41 -14.54 -2.23 -8.75
CA GLN A 41 -14.70 -3.68 -8.80
C GLN A 41 -13.63 -4.39 -9.63
N GLN A 42 -12.92 -3.69 -10.53
CA GLN A 42 -11.98 -4.31 -11.45
C GLN A 42 -10.67 -3.50 -11.63
N GLY A 43 -9.62 -4.21 -12.04
CA GLY A 43 -8.36 -3.64 -12.47
C GLY A 43 -7.57 -2.90 -11.37
N ARG A 44 -6.84 -1.86 -11.78
CA ARG A 44 -5.99 -1.06 -10.88
C ARG A 44 -6.79 -0.25 -9.88
N ASN A 45 -8.00 0.17 -10.24
CA ASN A 45 -8.90 0.90 -9.36
C ASN A 45 -9.33 0.00 -8.18
N ALA A 46 -9.64 -1.27 -8.45
CA ALA A 46 -9.93 -2.24 -7.40
C ALA A 46 -8.77 -2.42 -6.44
N MET A 47 -7.54 -2.50 -6.96
CA MET A 47 -6.34 -2.59 -6.14
C MET A 47 -6.17 -1.34 -5.26
N ALA A 48 -6.39 -0.14 -5.81
CA ALA A 48 -6.26 1.12 -5.07
C ALA A 48 -7.27 1.20 -3.92
N TYR A 49 -8.52 0.79 -4.18
CA TYR A 49 -9.57 0.72 -3.18
C TYR A 49 -9.28 -0.34 -2.10
N ALA A 50 -8.88 -1.55 -2.48
CA ALA A 50 -8.53 -2.61 -1.53
C ALA A 50 -7.36 -2.20 -0.63
N LEU A 51 -6.36 -1.53 -1.19
CA LEU A 51 -5.20 -1.03 -0.44
C LEU A 51 -5.60 0.08 0.52
N ALA A 52 -6.45 1.03 0.09
CA ALA A 52 -7.02 2.04 0.97
C ALA A 52 -7.78 1.41 2.15
N MET A 53 -8.65 0.44 1.87
CA MET A 53 -9.43 -0.29 2.88
C MET A 53 -8.54 -1.00 3.92
N PHE A 54 -7.47 -1.62 3.45
CA PHE A 54 -6.57 -2.37 4.32
C PHE A 54 -5.71 -1.44 5.19
N ILE A 55 -5.19 -0.35 4.62
CA ILE A 55 -4.40 0.65 5.34
C ILE A 55 -5.26 1.34 6.40
N ASP A 56 -6.51 1.68 6.09
CA ASP A 56 -7.42 2.33 7.03
C ASP A 56 -7.74 1.45 8.23
N ARG A 57 -8.09 0.17 8.00
CA ARG A 57 -8.52 -0.75 9.07
C ARG A 57 -7.38 -1.35 9.88
N ARG A 58 -6.22 -1.58 9.25
CA ARG A 58 -5.08 -2.30 9.86
C ARG A 58 -3.75 -1.61 9.54
N PRO A 59 -3.59 -0.32 9.85
CA PRO A 59 -2.41 0.46 9.44
C PRO A 59 -1.12 -0.15 9.97
N ALA A 60 -1.10 -0.55 11.24
CA ALA A 60 0.09 -1.15 11.86
C ALA A 60 0.56 -2.42 11.13
N ARG A 61 -0.37 -3.34 10.79
CA ARG A 61 -0.01 -4.58 10.09
C ARG A 61 0.54 -4.29 8.70
N PHE A 62 -0.06 -3.33 8.00
CA PHE A 62 0.40 -2.92 6.68
C PHE A 62 1.82 -2.34 6.72
N TYR A 63 2.06 -1.36 7.58
CA TYR A 63 3.36 -0.69 7.64
C TYR A 63 4.47 -1.57 8.22
N VAL A 64 4.16 -2.46 9.17
CA VAL A 64 5.12 -3.46 9.65
C VAL A 64 5.49 -4.44 8.55
N GLY A 65 4.52 -4.91 7.77
CA GLY A 65 4.78 -5.76 6.61
C GLY A 65 5.63 -5.06 5.55
N LEU A 66 5.32 -3.80 5.26
CA LEU A 66 6.11 -2.97 4.33
C LEU A 66 7.53 -2.74 4.84
N ALA A 67 7.70 -2.45 6.13
CA ALA A 67 9.01 -2.29 6.73
C ALA A 67 9.83 -3.58 6.66
N GLY A 68 9.22 -4.74 6.97
CA GLY A 68 9.88 -6.04 6.83
C GLY A 68 10.33 -6.31 5.39
N LEU A 69 9.50 -5.97 4.40
CA LEU A 69 9.82 -6.11 2.98
C LEU A 69 11.02 -5.25 2.55
N ILE A 70 11.22 -4.08 3.16
CA ILE A 70 12.32 -3.15 2.84
C ILE A 70 13.59 -3.49 3.65
N VAL A 71 13.45 -3.81 4.93
CA VAL A 71 14.58 -4.07 5.84
C VAL A 71 15.31 -5.35 5.47
N LEU A 72 14.60 -6.41 5.07
CA LEU A 72 15.21 -7.68 4.69
C LEU A 72 16.23 -7.55 3.54
N PRO A 73 15.90 -6.96 2.37
CA PRO A 73 16.87 -6.81 1.29
C PRO A 73 18.01 -5.86 1.67
N ILE A 74 17.74 -4.82 2.48
CA ILE A 74 18.81 -3.94 3.00
C ILE A 74 19.79 -4.73 3.86
N TYR A 75 19.29 -5.59 4.75
CA TYR A 75 20.12 -6.44 5.60
C TYR A 75 20.98 -7.39 4.77
N LEU A 76 20.39 -8.06 3.78
CA LEU A 76 21.12 -8.97 2.89
C LEU A 76 22.20 -8.26 2.08
N LEU A 77 21.89 -7.08 1.52
CA LEU A 77 22.86 -6.27 0.79
C LEU A 77 23.98 -5.75 1.70
N GLY A 78 23.65 -5.34 2.92
CA GLY A 78 24.64 -4.93 3.92
C GLY A 78 25.60 -6.06 4.29
N GLY A 79 25.07 -7.27 4.49
CA GLY A 79 25.87 -8.47 4.71
C GLY A 79 26.80 -8.78 3.52
N LEU A 80 26.25 -8.77 2.31
CA LEU A 80 27.01 -9.02 1.08
C LEU A 80 28.14 -8.01 0.87
N VAL A 81 27.87 -6.71 1.09
CA VAL A 81 28.89 -5.65 1.00
C VAL A 81 29.95 -5.83 2.09
N GLY A 82 29.55 -6.21 3.31
CA GLY A 82 30.48 -6.54 4.39
C GLY A 82 31.40 -7.71 4.04
N GLU A 83 30.89 -8.74 3.37
CA GLU A 83 31.71 -9.88 2.89
C GLU A 83 32.65 -9.49 1.73
N LEU A 84 32.21 -8.60 0.83
CA LEU A 84 33.00 -8.15 -0.33
C LEU A 84 34.10 -7.14 0.02
N TYR A 85 33.86 -6.24 0.97
CA TYR A 85 34.80 -5.17 1.34
C TYR A 85 35.53 -5.41 2.68
N GLY A 86 35.13 -6.43 3.45
CA GLY A 86 35.72 -6.80 4.73
C GLY A 86 36.86 -7.84 4.65
N ARG A 87 37.54 -7.97 3.51
CA ARG A 87 38.70 -8.85 3.33
C ARG A 87 39.96 -8.07 2.98
#